data_AF-B9TTH5-F1
#
_entry.id   AF-B9TTH5-F1
#
_cell.length_a   1.000
_cell.length_b   1.000
_cell.length_c   1.000
_cell.angle_alpha   90.00
_cell.angle_beta   90.00
_cell.angle_gamma   90.00
#
_symmetry.space_group_name_H-M   'P 1'
#
loop_
_entity.id
_entity.type
_entity.pdbx_description
1 polymer ?
#
loop_
_entity_poly.entity_id
_entity_poly.type
_entity_poly.pdbx_seq_one_letter_code
_entity_poly.pdbx_strand_id
1 'polypeptide(L)' 'MTAVEFIEPLTHEEGVSQATKLFVDTYGAAPEGVWAAPGRVNLIGEHTDYNAGLCLPIALPHRTFIALKPRED' A
#
# COMPACT_ATOMS: atom_id res chain seq x y z
N MET A 1 1.74 -23.09 -21.83
CA MET A 1 1.83 -21.66 -21.46
C MET A 1 1.03 -21.48 -20.20
N THR A 2 1.64 -21.02 -19.11
CA THR A 2 0.92 -20.67 -17.87
C THR A 2 0.13 -19.40 -18.13
N ALA A 3 -1.15 -19.37 -17.76
CA ALA A 3 -1.93 -18.15 -17.84
C ALA A 3 -1.35 -17.12 -16.86
N VAL A 4 -1.26 -15.86 -17.29
CA VAL A 4 -0.93 -14.75 -16.39
C VAL A 4 -2.17 -14.45 -15.56
N GLU A 5 -2.02 -14.50 -14.24
CA GLU A 5 -3.04 -14.05 -13.29
C GLU A 5 -2.84 -12.57 -12.98
N PHE A 6 -3.88 -11.77 -13.20
CA PHE A 6 -3.88 -10.35 -12.85
C PHE A 6 -4.45 -10.17 -11.44
N ILE A 7 -3.77 -9.36 -10.64
CA ILE A 7 -4.25 -8.99 -9.30
C ILE A 7 -4.88 -7.61 -9.41
N GLU A 8 -6.21 -7.54 -9.26
CA GLU A 8 -6.93 -6.28 -9.23
C GLU A 8 -6.62 -5.50 -7.94
N PRO A 9 -6.46 -4.17 -8.02
CA PRO A 9 -6.23 -3.34 -6.84
C PRO A 9 -7.51 -3.21 -6.02
N LEU A 10 -7.36 -3.20 -4.70
CA LEU A 10 -8.45 -2.81 -3.80
C LEU A 10 -8.82 -1.35 -4.04
N THR A 11 -10.11 -1.04 -3.95
CA THR A 11 -10.56 0.35 -3.77
C THR A 11 -10.06 0.89 -2.43
N HIS A 12 -10.05 2.20 -2.28
CA HIS A 12 -9.64 2.83 -1.03
C HIS A 12 -10.53 2.39 0.15
N GLU A 13 -11.84 2.33 -0.05
CA GLU A 13 -12.81 1.94 0.97
C GLU A 13 -12.65 0.47 1.37
N GLU A 14 -12.44 -0.43 0.41
CA GLU A 14 -12.16 -1.85 0.71
C GLU A 14 -10.86 -2.00 1.50
N GLY A 15 -9.80 -1.30 1.13
CA GLY A 15 -8.52 -1.33 1.85
C GLY A 15 -8.64 -0.82 3.28
N VAL A 16 -9.38 0.28 3.49
CA VAL A 16 -9.66 0.83 4.83
C VAL A 16 -10.48 -0.16 5.66
N SER A 17 -11.52 -0.74 5.08
CA SER A 17 -12.39 -1.70 5.75
C SER A 17 -11.62 -2.96 6.17
N GLN A 18 -10.82 -3.54 5.26
CA GLN A 18 -10.02 -4.73 5.53
C GLN A 18 -8.96 -4.49 6.60
N ALA A 19 -8.20 -3.38 6.51
CA ALA A 19 -7.19 -3.05 7.50
C ALA A 19 -7.80 -2.79 8.89
N THR A 20 -8.93 -2.07 8.94
CA THR A 20 -9.67 -1.82 10.19
C THR A 20 -10.16 -3.13 10.81
N LYS A 21 -10.78 -4.00 10.00
CA LYS A 21 -11.27 -5.30 10.46
C LYS A 21 -10.13 -6.15 11.03
N LEU A 22 -9.02 -6.25 10.30
CA LEU A 22 -7.86 -7.02 10.75
C LEU A 22 -7.32 -6.48 12.08
N PHE A 23 -7.25 -5.16 12.25
CA PHE A 23 -6.80 -4.54 13.49
C PHE A 23 -7.73 -4.87 14.67
N VAL A 24 -9.05 -4.73 14.48
CA VAL A 24 -10.04 -5.05 15.51
C VAL A 24 -9.99 -6.53 15.88
N ASP A 25 -9.92 -7.43 14.90
CA ASP A 25 -9.83 -8.87 15.12
C ASP A 25 -8.54 -9.27 15.87
N THR A 26 -7.45 -8.50 15.67
CA THR A 26 -6.14 -8.77 16.28
C THR A 26 -5.99 -8.17 17.68
N TYR A 27 -6.48 -6.95 17.89
CA TYR A 27 -6.21 -6.15 19.10
C TYR A 27 -7.44 -5.87 19.96
N GLY A 28 -8.65 -6.23 19.52
CA GLY A 28 -9.89 -6.04 20.28
C GLY A 28 -10.31 -4.58 20.47
N ALA A 29 -9.71 -3.64 19.74
CA ALA A 29 -9.99 -2.21 19.80
C ALA A 29 -9.98 -1.60 18.40
N ALA A 30 -10.65 -0.47 18.22
CA ALA A 30 -10.58 0.29 16.97
C ALA A 30 -9.18 0.93 16.79
N PRO A 31 -8.65 1.00 15.56
CA PRO A 31 -7.48 1.82 15.27
C PRO A 31 -7.80 3.31 15.44
N GLU A 32 -6.79 4.15 15.64
CA GLU A 32 -6.94 5.62 15.58
C GLU A 32 -7.19 6.09 14.14
N GLY A 33 -6.59 5.40 13.18
CA GLY A 33 -6.82 5.68 11.77
C GLY A 33 -6.27 4.59 10.85
N VAL A 34 -6.53 4.76 9.56
CA VAL A 34 -5.90 3.98 8.50
C VAL A 34 -5.16 4.91 7.55
N TRP A 35 -3.89 4.61 7.31
CA TRP A 35 -3.04 5.31 6.34
C TRP A 35 -2.78 4.41 5.15
N ALA A 36 -2.54 5.01 3.98
CA ALA A 36 -2.28 4.25 2.77
C ALA A 36 -1.18 4.90 1.93
N ALA A 37 -0.30 4.07 1.37
CA ALA A 37 0.72 4.48 0.40
C ALA A 37 0.60 3.62 -0.87
N PRO A 38 0.61 4.22 -2.07
CA PRO A 38 0.61 3.46 -3.31
C PRO A 38 1.99 2.82 -3.56
N GLY A 39 1.99 1.64 -4.16
CA GLY A 39 3.16 1.14 -4.87
C GLY A 39 3.47 2.02 -6.08
N ARG A 40 4.62 1.81 -6.69
CA ARG A 40 5.04 2.58 -7.87
C ARG A 40 5.85 1.71 -8.82
N VAL A 41 5.79 2.05 -10.10
CA VAL A 41 6.67 1.49 -11.13
C VAL A 41 7.45 2.62 -11.79
N ASN A 42 8.68 2.34 -12.23
CA ASN A 42 9.40 3.25 -13.10
C ASN A 42 9.07 2.91 -14.54
N LEU A 43 8.67 3.91 -15.34
CA LEU A 43 8.52 3.74 -16.78
C LEU A 43 9.89 3.68 -17.47
N ILE A 44 10.83 4.50 -16.99
CA ILE A 44 12.22 4.57 -17.44
C ILE A 44 13.10 5.20 -16.35
N GLY A 45 14.42 4.95 -16.41
CA GLY A 45 15.40 5.47 -15.45
C GLY A 45 15.59 4.56 -14.24
N GLU A 46 15.52 3.25 -14.43
CA GLU A 46 15.97 2.30 -13.41
C GLU A 46 17.47 2.45 -13.19
N HIS A 47 17.90 2.37 -11.93
CA HIS A 47 19.31 2.41 -11.54
C HIS A 47 20.07 3.73 -11.81
N THR A 48 19.35 4.81 -12.14
CA THR A 48 19.95 6.14 -12.35
C THR A 48 19.84 7.02 -11.11
N ASP A 49 18.84 6.77 -10.26
CA ASP A 49 18.46 7.58 -9.10
C ASP A 49 19.57 7.66 -8.04
N TYR A 50 20.21 6.54 -7.70
CA TYR A 50 21.34 6.54 -6.76
C TYR A 50 22.62 7.19 -7.32
N ASN A 51 22.64 7.52 -8.61
CA ASN A 51 23.70 8.31 -9.25
C ASN A 51 23.31 9.78 -9.45
N ALA A 52 22.24 10.25 -8.77
CA ALA A 52 21.64 11.58 -8.98
C ALA A 52 21.15 11.83 -10.42
N GLY A 53 20.86 10.77 -11.18
CA GLY A 53 20.19 10.86 -12.47
C GLY A 53 18.68 11.06 -12.33
N LEU A 54 18.01 11.28 -13.46
CA LEU A 54 16.55 11.40 -13.53
C LEU A 54 15.89 10.03 -13.70
N CYS A 55 14.67 9.88 -13.18
CA CYS A 55 13.78 8.75 -13.43
C CYS A 55 12.34 9.23 -13.66
N LEU A 56 11.52 8.40 -14.31
CA LEU A 56 10.10 8.70 -14.57
C LEU A 56 9.20 7.65 -13.89
N PRO A 57 8.91 7.81 -12.58
CA PRO A 57 8.01 6.93 -11.85
C PRO A 57 6.54 7.32 -12.04
N ILE A 58 5.66 6.34 -11.82
CA ILE A 58 4.22 6.55 -11.64
C ILE A 58 3.71 5.71 -10.47
N ALA A 59 2.80 6.31 -9.68
CA ALA A 59 2.08 5.59 -8.63
C ALA A 59 1.08 4.60 -9.26
N LEU A 60 1.03 3.40 -8.71
CA LEU A 60 0.08 2.37 -9.08
C LEU A 60 -1.19 2.45 -8.22
N PRO A 61 -2.33 1.92 -8.69
CA PRO A 61 -3.53 1.78 -7.88
C PRO A 61 -3.33 0.87 -6.65
N HIS A 62 -2.45 -0.13 -6.75
CA HIS A 62 -2.12 -1.06 -5.67
C HIS A 62 -1.48 -0.31 -4.50
N ARG A 63 -2.04 -0.49 -3.31
CA ARG A 63 -1.68 0.26 -2.09
C ARG A 63 -1.40 -0.68 -0.94
N THR A 64 -0.52 -0.25 -0.05
CA THR A 64 -0.40 -0.80 1.30
C THR A 64 -1.23 0.06 2.24
N PHE A 65 -2.10 -0.57 3.03
CA PHE A 65 -2.92 0.07 4.06
C PHE A 65 -2.43 -0.34 5.44
N ILE A 66 -2.35 0.61 6.36
CA ILE A 66 -1.91 0.41 7.75
C ILE A 66 -2.97 1.00 8.67
N ALA A 67 -3.64 0.14 9.43
CA ALA A 67 -4.44 0.53 10.58
C ALA A 67 -3.52 0.69 11.80
N LEU A 68 -3.53 1.86 12.43
CA LEU A 68 -2.62 2.18 13.53
C LEU A 68 -3.35 2.84 14.69
N LYS A 69 -2.91 2.51 15.91
CA LYS A 69 -3.22 3.22 17.16
C LYS A 69 -1.93 3.29 18.00
N PRO A 70 -1.50 4.48 18.46
CA PRO A 70 -0.41 4.61 19.43
C PRO A 70 -0.73 3.83 20.70
N ARG A 71 0.29 3.21 21.29
CA ARG A 71 0.15 2.61 22.62
C ARG A 71 0.36 3.68 23.70
N GLU A 72 -0.22 3.44 24.87
CA GLU A 72 -0.14 4.35 26.02
C GLU A 72 0.88 3.90 27.07
N ASP A 73 1.63 2.82 26.81
CA ASP A 73 2.67 2.30 27.70
C ASP A 73 4.05 2.97 27.50
#